data_AF-A0AAD6I1P9-F1
#
_entry.id   AF-A0AAD6I1P9-F1
#
_cell.length_a   1.000
_cell.length_b   1.000
_cell.length_c   1.000
_cell.angle_alpha   90.00
_cell.angle_beta   90.00
_cell.angle_gamma   90.00
#
_symmetry.space_group_name_H-M   'P 1'
#
loop_
_entity.id
_entity.type
_entity.pdbx_description
1 polymer ?
#
loop_
_entity_poly.entity_id
_entity_poly.type
_entity_poly.pdbx_seq_one_letter_code
_entity_poly.pdbx_strand_id
1 'polypeptide(L)'
;MSSTVTRIIEVFNAPEPTTKTAWEVTEAEMEIALPNDYKELIDRMGANATMWEFEAKPPELQIEGSFVIPWATTDNGEYLFWRCLPGQHPDEWTVILNQGRDWTWEHHEMNCTDFLYAALTKEIQSEILSDDFPLSRHVFASFNPAPSHSIRLTGIRRPKRRLKK
;
A
#
# COMPACT_ATOMS: atom_id res chain seq x y z
N MET A 1 10.12 19.65 -10.68
CA MET A 1 9.44 19.45 -9.41
C MET A 1 8.27 20.41 -9.26
N SER A 2 7.07 19.84 -9.31
CA SER A 2 5.83 20.57 -9.02
C SER A 2 5.83 21.09 -7.58
N SER A 3 5.37 22.33 -7.37
CA SER A 3 5.30 22.95 -6.02
C SER A 3 4.40 22.16 -5.05
N THR A 4 3.41 21.43 -5.60
CA THR A 4 2.51 20.59 -4.81
C THR A 4 3.21 19.32 -4.35
N VAL A 5 4.00 18.69 -5.21
CA VAL A 5 4.79 17.49 -4.88
C VAL A 5 5.83 17.80 -3.81
N THR A 6 6.49 18.96 -3.89
CA THR A 6 7.43 19.42 -2.85
C THR A 6 6.76 19.54 -1.48
N ARG A 7 5.58 20.17 -1.41
CA ARG A 7 4.84 20.30 -0.15
C ARG A 7 4.43 18.95 0.43
N ILE A 8 4.05 17.99 -0.42
CA ILE A 8 3.70 16.63 0.00
C ILE A 8 4.92 15.92 0.58
N ILE A 9 6.06 15.96 -0.11
CA ILE A 9 7.33 15.34 0.36
C ILE A 9 7.74 15.89 1.74
N GLU A 10 7.64 17.21 1.92
CA GLU A 10 7.97 17.88 3.18
C GLU A 10 7.04 17.46 4.32
N VAL A 11 5.73 17.33 4.05
CA VAL A 11 4.74 16.87 5.04
C VAL A 11 5.02 15.43 5.50
N PHE A 12 5.41 14.56 4.57
CA PHE A 12 5.69 13.15 4.88
C PHE A 12 7.13 12.88 5.35
N ASN A 13 8.00 13.89 5.32
CA ASN A 13 9.44 13.75 5.54
C ASN A 13 10.04 12.57 4.73
N ALA A 14 9.59 12.44 3.47
CA ALA A 14 9.92 11.29 2.65
C ALA A 14 11.43 11.23 2.35
N PRO A 15 12.08 10.07 2.55
CA PRO A 15 13.51 9.94 2.29
C PRO A 15 13.82 10.18 0.80
N GLU A 16 15.08 10.51 0.51
CA GLU A 16 15.52 10.58 -0.89
C GLU A 16 15.36 9.20 -1.55
N PRO A 17 14.93 9.15 -2.82
CA PRO A 17 14.76 7.89 -3.53
C PRO A 17 16.08 7.12 -3.55
N THR A 18 16.04 5.83 -3.23
CA THR A 18 17.20 4.94 -3.38
C THR A 18 17.30 4.38 -4.80
N THR A 19 16.19 4.33 -5.52
CA THR A 19 16.08 3.92 -6.92
C THR A 19 15.10 4.82 -7.66
N LYS A 20 15.32 5.00 -8.97
CA LYS A 20 14.45 5.79 -9.83
C LYS A 20 13.67 4.85 -10.74
N THR A 21 12.37 5.07 -10.87
CA THR A 21 11.52 4.23 -11.73
C THR A 21 11.87 4.48 -13.19
N ALA A 22 11.94 3.43 -14.00
CA ALA A 22 12.26 3.53 -15.43
C ALA A 22 11.03 3.96 -16.26
N TRP A 23 10.57 5.19 -16.03
CA TRP A 23 9.32 5.72 -16.58
C TRP A 23 9.22 5.65 -18.10
N GLU A 24 10.34 5.79 -18.80
CA GLU A 24 10.38 5.69 -20.26
C GLU A 24 9.97 4.29 -20.76
N VAL A 25 10.29 3.24 -20.00
CA VAL A 25 9.85 1.87 -20.31
C VAL A 25 8.37 1.71 -19.99
N THR A 26 7.93 2.16 -18.81
CA THR A 26 6.53 2.08 -18.37
C THR A 26 5.57 2.83 -19.31
N GLU A 27 5.92 4.05 -19.72
CA GLU A 27 5.10 4.86 -20.64
C GLU A 27 5.07 4.26 -22.05
N ALA A 28 6.16 3.60 -22.48
CA ALA A 28 6.21 2.88 -23.75
C ALA A 28 5.35 1.61 -23.75
N GLU A 29 5.39 0.82 -22.67
CA GLU A 29 4.55 -0.38 -22.50
C GLU A 29 3.07 -0.04 -22.42
N MET A 30 2.73 1.05 -21.73
CA MET A 30 1.34 1.48 -21.57
C MET A 30 0.80 2.27 -22.78
N GLU A 31 1.66 2.65 -23.72
CA GLU A 31 1.36 3.54 -24.85
C GLU A 31 0.73 4.89 -24.43
N ILE A 32 1.08 5.39 -23.23
CA ILE A 32 0.57 6.64 -22.67
C ILE A 32 1.69 7.42 -21.95
N ALA A 33 1.70 8.73 -22.14
CA ALA A 33 2.48 9.63 -21.30
C ALA A 33 1.74 9.90 -19.98
N LEU A 34 2.38 9.60 -18.85
CA LEU A 34 1.90 9.88 -17.52
C LEU A 34 2.27 11.31 -17.09
N PRO A 35 1.45 11.97 -16.24
CA PRO A 35 1.76 13.28 -15.71
C PRO A 35 3.11 13.31 -14.98
N ASN A 36 3.89 14.38 -15.20
CA ASN A 36 5.23 14.50 -14.61
C ASN A 36 5.21 14.58 -13.07
N ASP A 37 4.22 15.23 -12.49
CA ASP A 37 4.07 15.36 -11.04
C ASP A 37 3.71 14.02 -10.37
N TYR A 38 2.94 13.17 -11.05
CA TYR A 38 2.68 11.80 -10.63
C TYR A 38 3.97 10.95 -10.62
N LYS A 39 4.77 11.02 -11.68
CA LYS A 39 6.07 10.32 -11.76
C LYS A 39 7.04 10.79 -10.67
N GLU A 40 7.10 12.10 -10.43
CA GLU A 40 7.89 12.71 -9.34
C GLU A 40 7.42 12.23 -7.95
N LEU A 41 6.11 12.10 -7.74
CA LEU A 41 5.55 11.62 -6.48
C LEU A 41 5.90 10.14 -6.25
N ILE A 42 5.76 9.29 -7.27
CA ILE A 42 6.07 7.86 -7.17
C ILE A 42 7.56 7.61 -7.01
N ASP A 43 8.44 8.35 -7.69
CA ASP A 43 9.89 8.27 -7.45
C ASP A 43 10.24 8.60 -5.99
N ARG A 44 9.48 9.49 -5.33
CA ARG A 44 9.78 9.98 -3.97
C ARG A 44 9.11 9.21 -2.84
N MET A 45 7.90 8.75 -3.07
CA MET A 45 7.11 8.02 -2.07
C MET A 45 7.25 6.51 -2.24
N GLY A 46 7.75 6.07 -3.40
CA GLY A 46 7.58 4.71 -3.88
C GLY A 46 6.13 4.48 -4.31
N ALA A 47 5.93 3.85 -5.47
CA ALA A 47 4.89 2.85 -5.55
C ALA A 47 5.39 1.72 -4.63
N ASN A 48 4.53 1.02 -3.92
CA ASN A 48 4.95 -0.12 -3.10
C ASN A 48 5.34 -1.32 -4.01
N ALA A 49 6.19 -1.08 -5.02
CA ALA A 49 6.63 -2.00 -6.06
C ALA A 49 7.52 -3.11 -5.48
N THR A 50 8.13 -2.88 -4.32
CA THR A 50 8.90 -3.87 -3.56
C THR A 50 8.04 -4.82 -2.74
N MET A 51 6.73 -4.58 -2.62
CA MET A 51 5.82 -5.51 -1.91
C MET A 51 5.87 -6.91 -2.55
N TRP A 52 6.03 -6.97 -3.87
CA TRP A 52 6.15 -8.22 -4.63
C TRP A 52 7.54 -8.86 -4.60
N GLU A 53 8.56 -8.18 -4.07
CA GLU A 53 9.89 -8.78 -3.90
C GLU A 53 9.90 -9.82 -2.77
N PHE A 54 8.94 -9.70 -1.84
CA PHE A 54 8.83 -10.54 -0.65
C PHE A 54 7.51 -11.32 -0.58
N GLU A 55 6.53 -10.99 -1.44
CA GLU A 55 5.23 -11.67 -1.53
C GLU A 55 4.89 -12.14 -2.94
N ALA A 56 4.23 -13.28 -3.05
CA ALA A 56 3.78 -13.78 -4.34
C ALA A 56 2.69 -12.86 -4.94
N LYS A 57 2.90 -12.45 -6.19
CA LYS A 57 1.92 -11.68 -6.96
C LYS A 57 0.63 -12.52 -7.11
N PRO A 58 -0.55 -12.02 -6.73
CA PRO A 58 -1.80 -12.77 -6.88
C PRO A 58 -2.03 -13.14 -8.36
N PRO A 59 -2.62 -14.32 -8.65
CA PRO A 59 -2.79 -14.83 -10.01
C PRO A 59 -3.44 -13.84 -10.97
N GLU A 60 -4.37 -13.02 -10.48
CA GLU A 60 -5.12 -12.03 -11.24
C GLU A 60 -4.24 -10.88 -11.73
N LEU A 61 -3.15 -10.58 -11.02
CA LEU A 61 -2.18 -9.59 -11.45
C LEU A 61 -1.10 -10.18 -12.38
N GLN A 62 -1.19 -11.46 -12.73
CA GLN A 62 -0.38 -12.03 -13.82
C GLN A 62 -0.91 -11.63 -15.20
N ILE A 63 -2.15 -11.11 -15.28
CA ILE A 63 -2.69 -10.50 -16.48
C ILE A 63 -1.87 -9.25 -16.81
N GLU A 64 -1.30 -9.21 -18.01
CA GLU A 64 -0.51 -8.09 -18.51
C GLU A 64 -1.30 -6.77 -18.43
N GLY A 65 -0.66 -5.70 -17.96
CA GLY A 65 -1.31 -4.40 -17.72
C GLY A 65 -2.12 -4.32 -16.42
N SER A 66 -2.23 -5.38 -15.62
CA SER A 66 -2.91 -5.34 -14.33
C SER A 66 -2.01 -4.80 -13.21
N PHE A 67 -2.60 -4.00 -12.33
CA PHE A 67 -1.91 -3.44 -11.16
C PHE A 67 -2.87 -3.30 -9.97
N VAL A 68 -2.32 -2.93 -8.82
CA VAL A 68 -3.11 -2.62 -7.62
C VAL A 68 -2.75 -1.24 -7.10
N ILE A 69 -3.75 -0.59 -6.49
CA ILE A 69 -3.55 0.67 -5.77
C ILE A 69 -3.94 0.43 -4.31
N PRO A 70 -3.02 0.59 -3.34
CA PRO A 70 -3.38 0.57 -1.93
C PRO A 70 -4.22 1.80 -1.59
N TRP A 71 -5.35 1.60 -0.92
CA TRP A 71 -6.23 2.71 -0.51
C TRP A 71 -6.60 2.70 0.98
N ALA A 72 -6.40 1.58 1.69
CA ALA A 72 -6.54 1.55 3.14
C ALA A 72 -5.59 0.54 3.80
N THR A 73 -5.35 0.73 5.09
CA THR A 73 -4.71 -0.23 5.98
C THR A 73 -5.42 -0.21 7.33
N THR A 74 -5.36 -1.33 8.04
CA THR A 74 -5.84 -1.47 9.42
C THR A 74 -4.68 -1.28 10.40
N ASP A 75 -4.98 -1.14 11.69
CA ASP A 75 -3.97 -1.14 12.76
C ASP A 75 -3.37 -2.53 13.04
N ASN A 76 -4.01 -3.59 12.54
CA ASN A 76 -3.51 -4.97 12.61
C ASN A 76 -2.57 -5.35 11.44
N GLY A 77 -2.39 -4.42 10.49
CA GLY A 77 -1.42 -4.55 9.40
C GLY A 77 -1.97 -5.18 8.12
N GLU A 78 -3.29 -5.30 7.99
CA GLU A 78 -3.91 -5.67 6.71
C GLU A 78 -3.91 -4.48 5.76
N TYR A 79 -3.79 -4.76 4.47
CA TYR A 79 -3.88 -3.79 3.39
C TYR A 79 -5.09 -4.07 2.51
N LEU A 80 -5.76 -2.99 2.11
CA LEU A 80 -6.87 -3.03 1.17
C LEU A 80 -6.45 -2.30 -0.11
N PHE A 81 -6.74 -2.94 -1.24
CA PHE A 81 -6.35 -2.46 -2.56
C PHE A 81 -7.54 -2.37 -3.51
N TRP A 82 -7.41 -1.53 -4.51
CA TRP A 82 -8.17 -1.64 -5.75
C TRP A 82 -7.40 -2.53 -6.69
N ARG A 83 -8.05 -3.58 -7.18
CA ARG A 83 -7.53 -4.38 -8.29
C ARG A 83 -7.92 -3.72 -9.60
N CYS A 84 -6.92 -3.33 -10.37
CA CYS A 84 -7.09 -2.59 -11.61
C CYS A 84 -6.75 -3.53 -12.78
N LEU A 85 -7.79 -3.98 -13.50
CA LEU A 85 -7.61 -4.76 -14.73
C LEU A 85 -7.59 -3.85 -15.95
N PRO A 86 -6.84 -4.21 -17.02
CA PRO A 86 -6.81 -3.43 -18.25
C PRO A 86 -8.22 -3.33 -18.86
N GLY A 87 -8.61 -2.12 -19.25
CA GLY A 87 -9.91 -1.83 -19.88
C GLY A 87 -11.10 -1.73 -18.92
N GLN A 88 -10.92 -1.98 -17.62
CA GLN A 88 -11.98 -1.83 -16.62
C GLN A 88 -12.15 -0.37 -16.19
N HIS A 89 -13.40 0.10 -16.06
CA HIS A 89 -13.70 1.45 -15.56
C HIS A 89 -13.33 1.57 -14.06
N PRO A 90 -12.75 2.70 -13.60
CA PRO A 90 -12.35 2.85 -12.19
C PRO A 90 -13.46 2.63 -11.16
N ASP A 91 -14.71 3.00 -11.48
CA ASP A 91 -15.86 2.77 -10.59
C ASP A 91 -16.23 1.29 -10.43
N GLU A 92 -15.66 0.40 -11.24
CA GLU A 92 -15.87 -1.06 -11.20
C GLU A 92 -14.71 -1.82 -10.55
N TRP A 93 -13.66 -1.13 -10.10
CA TRP A 93 -12.50 -1.79 -9.52
C TRP A 93 -12.86 -2.58 -8.27
N THR A 94 -12.45 -3.85 -8.26
CA THR A 94 -12.67 -4.82 -7.19
C THR A 94 -11.83 -4.45 -5.96
N VAL A 95 -12.40 -4.57 -4.76
CA VAL A 95 -11.65 -4.51 -3.51
C VAL A 95 -10.98 -5.86 -3.25
N ILE A 96 -9.68 -5.84 -2.97
CA ILE A 96 -8.93 -7.02 -2.53
C ILE A 96 -8.17 -6.74 -1.22
N LEU A 97 -8.04 -7.74 -0.36
CA LEU A 97 -7.38 -7.66 0.94
C LEU A 97 -6.18 -8.60 1.01
N ASN A 98 -5.16 -8.19 1.74
CA ASN A 98 -3.98 -9.02 2.04
C ASN A 98 -3.43 -8.69 3.44
N GLN A 99 -3.04 -9.73 4.18
CA GLN A 99 -2.49 -9.63 5.54
C GLN A 99 -0.95 -9.75 5.61
N GLY A 100 -0.27 -9.88 4.47
CA GLY A 100 1.19 -9.90 4.35
C GLY A 100 1.93 -11.03 5.07
N ARG A 101 1.24 -12.15 5.41
CA ARG A 101 1.82 -13.24 6.22
C ARG A 101 1.83 -14.61 5.56
N ASP A 102 0.82 -14.93 4.76
CA ASP A 102 0.58 -16.29 4.24
C ASP A 102 0.02 -16.31 2.80
N TRP A 103 0.27 -15.24 2.04
CA TRP A 103 -0.12 -15.10 0.64
C TRP A 103 -1.64 -15.19 0.37
N THR A 104 -2.47 -15.11 1.41
CA THR A 104 -3.93 -15.11 1.24
C THR A 104 -4.42 -13.78 0.69
N TRP A 105 -5.24 -13.86 -0.35
CA TRP A 105 -5.95 -12.73 -0.92
C TRP A 105 -7.44 -12.97 -0.82
N GLU A 106 -8.14 -12.02 -0.21
CA GLU A 106 -9.60 -12.02 -0.18
C GLU A 106 -10.12 -11.02 -1.22
N HIS A 107 -11.21 -11.38 -1.89
CA HIS A 107 -11.76 -10.62 -3.01
C HIS A 107 -13.22 -10.26 -2.75
N HIS A 108 -13.58 -9.01 -2.99
CA HIS A 108 -14.96 -8.54 -2.99
C HIS A 108 -15.26 -7.81 -4.29
N GLU A 109 -16.12 -8.40 -5.12
CA GLU A 109 -16.58 -7.87 -6.42
C GLU A 109 -17.53 -6.67 -6.26
N MET A 110 -17.02 -5.63 -5.63
CA MET A 110 -17.73 -4.38 -5.37
C MET A 110 -16.72 -3.23 -5.29
N ASN A 111 -17.20 -2.01 -5.52
CA ASN A 111 -16.36 -0.82 -5.35
C ASN A 111 -16.06 -0.57 -3.85
N CYS A 112 -15.16 0.37 -3.59
CA CYS A 112 -14.73 0.71 -2.22
C CYS A 112 -15.88 1.17 -1.32
N THR A 113 -16.81 1.98 -1.83
CA THR A 113 -17.92 2.50 -1.02
C THR A 113 -18.91 1.41 -0.63
N ASP A 114 -19.22 0.49 -1.56
CA ASP A 114 -20.09 -0.66 -1.30
C ASP A 114 -19.43 -1.62 -0.32
N PHE A 115 -18.12 -1.86 -0.47
CA PHE A 115 -17.35 -2.66 0.49
C PHE A 115 -17.39 -2.06 1.89
N LEU A 116 -17.14 -0.76 2.03
CA LEU A 116 -17.19 -0.09 3.33
C LEU A 116 -18.59 -0.18 3.93
N TYR A 117 -19.64 0.04 3.15
CA TYR A 117 -21.01 -0.09 3.63
C TYR A 117 -21.29 -1.51 4.12
N ALA A 118 -21.01 -2.52 3.29
CA ALA A 118 -21.29 -3.92 3.60
C ALA A 118 -20.48 -4.39 4.82
N ALA A 119 -19.22 -3.99 4.93
CA ALA A 119 -18.37 -4.36 6.06
C ALA A 119 -18.83 -3.67 7.36
N LEU A 120 -19.17 -2.38 7.30
CA LEU A 120 -19.65 -1.62 8.46
C LEU A 120 -21.03 -2.09 8.96
N THR A 121 -21.85 -2.64 8.07
CA THR A 121 -23.17 -3.20 8.38
C THR A 121 -23.15 -4.69 8.72
N LYS A 122 -21.97 -5.33 8.61
CA LYS A 122 -21.78 -6.78 8.78
C LYS A 122 -22.56 -7.62 7.76
N GLU A 123 -22.81 -7.08 6.58
CA GLU A 123 -23.37 -7.81 5.43
C GLU A 123 -22.32 -8.72 4.76
N ILE A 124 -21.04 -8.42 4.94
CA ILE A 124 -19.92 -9.30 4.61
C ILE A 124 -19.19 -9.73 5.88
N GLN A 125 -18.72 -10.97 5.89
CA GLN A 125 -17.74 -11.46 6.85
C GLN A 125 -16.45 -11.69 6.08
N SER A 126 -15.38 -11.07 6.55
CA SER A 126 -14.06 -11.22 5.95
C SER A 126 -13.27 -12.29 6.68
N GLU A 127 -12.53 -13.10 5.92
CA GLU A 127 -11.63 -14.13 6.46
C GLU A 127 -10.29 -13.53 6.90
N ILE A 128 -9.94 -12.34 6.38
CA ILE A 128 -8.72 -11.61 6.69
C ILE A 128 -8.90 -10.59 7.82
N LEU A 129 -10.03 -9.87 7.83
CA LEU A 129 -10.29 -8.88 8.87
C LEU A 129 -10.68 -9.55 10.20
N SER A 130 -10.41 -8.87 11.31
CA SER A 130 -10.83 -9.32 12.64
C SER A 130 -12.35 -9.51 12.72
N ASP A 131 -12.79 -10.58 13.40
CA ASP A 131 -14.22 -10.81 13.73
C ASP A 131 -14.83 -9.66 14.57
N ASP A 132 -13.99 -8.89 15.25
CA ASP A 132 -14.41 -7.70 16.02
C ASP A 132 -14.64 -6.47 15.11
N PHE A 133 -14.36 -6.57 13.81
CA PHE A 133 -14.60 -5.52 12.84
C PHE A 133 -16.06 -5.56 12.32
N PRO A 134 -16.73 -4.39 12.22
CA PRO A 134 -16.38 -3.15 12.89
C PRO A 134 -16.68 -3.21 14.39
N LEU A 135 -15.94 -2.39 15.13
CA LEU A 135 -16.25 -2.11 16.53
C LEU A 135 -17.65 -1.51 16.66
N SER A 136 -18.35 -1.82 17.76
CA SER A 136 -19.71 -1.33 18.05
C SER A 136 -19.84 0.20 18.11
N ARG A 137 -18.72 0.91 18.25
CA ARG A 137 -18.63 2.37 18.23
C ARG A 137 -17.55 2.80 17.24
N HIS A 138 -17.96 3.50 16.18
CA HIS A 138 -17.04 4.14 15.25
C HIS A 138 -16.55 5.47 15.82
N VAL A 139 -15.24 5.68 15.82
CA VAL A 139 -14.62 6.96 16.16
C VAL A 139 -13.83 7.43 14.95
N PHE A 140 -14.27 8.53 14.35
CA PHE A 140 -13.51 9.20 13.31
C PHE A 140 -12.58 10.22 13.98
N ALA A 141 -11.28 9.97 13.89
CA ALA A 141 -10.27 10.91 14.32
C ALA A 141 -9.49 11.37 13.08
N SER A 142 -9.20 12.67 13.02
CA SER A 142 -8.18 13.15 12.10
C SER A 142 -6.87 12.45 12.46
N PHE A 143 -6.17 11.93 11.45
CA PHE A 143 -4.82 11.42 11.65
C PHE A 143 -3.95 12.56 12.19
N ASN A 144 -3.54 12.43 13.45
CA ASN A 144 -2.60 13.35 14.08
C ASN A 144 -1.32 12.57 14.33
N PRO A 145 -0.29 12.68 13.48
CA PRO A 145 0.96 12.00 13.72
C PRO A 145 1.52 12.55 15.04
N ALA A 146 1.54 11.71 16.08
CA ALA A 146 2.18 12.09 17.33
C ALA A 146 3.64 12.49 17.02
N PRO A 147 4.21 13.52 17.69
CA PRO A 147 5.60 13.88 17.49
C PRO A 147 6.47 12.63 17.74
N SER A 148 7.25 12.28 16.73
CA SER A 148 8.13 11.11 16.73
C SER A 148 9.02 11.14 17.98
N HIS A 149 8.70 10.31 18.96
CA HIS A 149 9.64 10.02 20.03
C HIS A 149 10.75 9.18 19.40
N SER A 150 11.86 9.82 19.05
CA SER A 150 13.06 9.12 18.61
C SER A 150 13.45 8.12 19.70
N ILE A 151 13.18 6.84 19.47
CA ILE A 151 13.75 5.78 20.31
C ILE A 151 15.24 5.76 19.97
N ARG A 152 16.05 6.45 20.79
CA ARG A 152 17.50 6.19 20.82
C ARG A 152 17.67 4.76 21.30
N LEU A 153 17.97 3.84 20.39
CA LEU A 153 18.51 2.53 20.72
C LEU A 153 19.89 2.75 21.37
N THR A 154 19.92 3.01 22.68
CA THR A 154 21.15 3.00 23.45
C THR A 154 21.60 1.56 23.67
N GLY A 155 22.55 1.13 22.86
CA GLY A 155 23.64 0.24 23.28
C GLY A 155 23.30 -1.23 23.50
N ILE A 156 23.07 -2.00 22.42
CA ILE A 156 23.33 -3.45 22.45
C ILE A 156 24.82 -3.66 22.13
N ARG A 157 25.63 -3.92 23.17
CA ARG A 157 27.02 -4.39 22.99
C ARG A 157 26.99 -5.76 22.32
N ARG A 158 27.49 -5.84 21.07
CA ARG A 158 27.76 -7.13 20.42
C ARG A 158 28.85 -7.91 21.19
N PRO A 159 28.66 -9.19 21.54
CA PRO A 159 29.71 -9.98 22.16
C PRO A 159 30.81 -10.30 21.11
N LYS A 160 32.07 -10.15 21.52
CA LYS A 160 33.24 -10.47 20.68
C LYS A 160 33.26 -11.96 20.36
N ARG A 161 33.26 -12.29 19.06
CA ARG A 161 33.47 -13.63 18.52
C ARG A 161 34.84 -14.15 19.00
N ARG A 162 34.88 -15.24 19.77
CA ARG A 162 36.10 -15.99 20.06
C ARG A 162 36.49 -16.79 18.81
N LEU A 163 37.65 -16.47 18.23
CA LEU A 163 38.32 -17.34 17.25
C LEU A 163 38.78 -18.61 17.99
N LYS A 164 38.34 -19.78 17.54
CA LYS A 164 38.90 -21.07 17.96
C LYS A 164 40.26 -21.23 17.27
N LYS A 165 41.27 -21.63 18.05
CA LYS A 165 42.59 -22.03 17.57
C LYS A 165 42.51 -23.36 16.83
#